data_AF-A0A1J5ALX2-F1
#
_entry.id   AF-A0A1J5ALX2-F1
#
_cell.length_a   1.000
_cell.length_b   1.000
_cell.length_c   1.000
_cell.angle_alpha   90.00
_cell.angle_beta   90.00
_cell.angle_gamma   90.00
#
_symmetry.space_group_name_H-M   'P 1'
#
loop_
_entity.id
_entity.type
_entity.pdbx_description
1 polymer ?
#
loop_
_entity_poly.entity_id
_entity_poly.type
_entity_poly.pdbx_seq_one_letter_code
_entity_poly.pdbx_strand_id
1 'polypeptide(L)'
;MKSRVIKNSAHKEFEYIDGVAVPKEQIINKASPARTIAKTISWRIIASITTFVIFYITTGQKIAAAVIGGTVAVEAVAKMVIYFLHERLWENVNWGKYWMRYGLLRRIKLNIIKQRRKLKIEKKKKLKAKKRH
;
A
#
# COMPACT_ATOMS: atom_id res chain seq x y z
N MET A 1 12.64 -8.48 -36.61
CA MET A 1 11.62 -7.62 -35.96
C MET A 1 11.59 -7.73 -34.41
N LYS A 2 12.71 -8.07 -33.74
CA LYS A 2 12.80 -8.20 -32.26
C LYS A 2 13.73 -7.17 -31.58
N SER A 3 14.35 -6.26 -32.34
CA SER A 3 15.32 -5.28 -31.80
C SER A 3 14.72 -3.90 -31.51
N ARG A 4 13.47 -3.61 -31.91
CA ARG A 4 12.85 -2.30 -31.74
C ARG A 4 12.29 -2.07 -30.33
N VAL A 5 11.95 -3.14 -29.60
CA VAL A 5 11.38 -3.04 -28.24
C VAL A 5 12.42 -2.66 -27.19
N ILE A 6 13.71 -2.90 -27.44
CA ILE A 6 14.78 -2.66 -26.46
C ILE A 6 15.29 -1.19 -26.49
N LYS A 7 15.06 -0.45 -27.59
CA LYS A 7 15.56 0.94 -27.72
C LYS A 7 14.75 2.00 -26.97
N ASN A 8 13.52 1.70 -26.52
CA ASN A 8 12.64 2.68 -25.87
C ASN A 8 12.76 2.75 -24.34
N SER A 9 13.77 2.10 -23.76
CA SER A 9 13.96 1.99 -22.29
C SER A 9 15.13 2.82 -21.76
N ALA A 10 15.82 3.58 -22.61
CA ALA A 10 17.12 4.18 -22.32
C ALA A 10 17.11 5.37 -21.33
N HIS A 11 15.94 5.90 -20.97
CA HIS A 11 15.80 7.03 -20.03
C HIS A 11 14.96 6.73 -18.77
N LYS A 12 14.63 5.46 -18.50
CA LYS A 12 13.87 5.13 -17.28
C LYS A 12 14.84 5.00 -16.10
N GLU A 13 14.66 5.83 -15.09
CA GLU A 13 15.37 5.66 -13.82
C GLU A 13 14.91 4.37 -13.14
N PHE A 14 15.88 3.56 -12.70
CA PHE A 14 15.64 2.31 -11.98
C PHE A 14 16.08 2.47 -10.52
N GLU A 15 15.20 2.08 -9.60
CA GLU A 15 15.51 1.98 -8.17
C GLU A 15 15.85 0.51 -7.85
N TYR A 16 16.96 0.30 -7.15
CA TYR A 16 17.36 -1.04 -6.71
C TYR A 16 16.81 -1.29 -5.31
N ILE A 17 15.83 -2.18 -5.20
CA ILE A 17 15.22 -2.60 -3.93
C ILE A 17 15.57 -4.07 -3.75
N ASP A 18 16.28 -4.42 -2.66
CA ASP A 18 16.71 -5.80 -2.36
C ASP A 18 17.47 -6.49 -3.51
N GLY A 19 18.29 -5.72 -4.24
CA GLY A 19 19.07 -6.21 -5.38
C GLY A 19 18.28 -6.41 -6.68
N VAL A 20 17.04 -5.91 -6.75
CA VAL A 20 16.19 -5.97 -7.96
C VAL A 20 15.99 -4.55 -8.51
N ALA A 21 16.35 -4.34 -9.78
CA ALA A 21 16.09 -3.09 -10.49
C ALA A 21 14.59 -2.97 -10.83
N VAL A 22 13.94 -1.92 -10.35
CA VAL A 22 12.53 -1.62 -10.59
C VAL A 22 12.43 -0.25 -11.27
N PRO A 23 11.69 -0.10 -12.39
CA PRO A 23 11.46 1.23 -12.97
C PRO A 23 10.72 2.12 -11.95
N LYS A 24 11.24 3.31 -11.65
CA LYS A 24 10.61 4.26 -10.70
C LYS A 24 9.14 4.53 -11.04
N GLU A 25 8.82 4.56 -12.33
CA GLU A 25 7.46 4.79 -12.85
C GLU A 25 6.44 3.69 -12.47
N GLN A 26 6.90 2.48 -12.15
CA GLN A 26 6.05 1.39 -11.64
C GLN A 26 5.90 1.41 -10.12
N ILE A 27 6.63 2.27 -9.41
CA ILE A 27 6.48 2.48 -7.97
C ILE A 27 5.27 3.39 -7.72
N ILE A 28 4.11 2.94 -8.17
CA ILE A 28 2.85 3.54 -7.76
C ILE A 28 2.66 3.08 -6.30
N ASN A 29 2.81 4.00 -5.35
CA ASN A 29 2.50 3.81 -3.93
C ASN A 29 0.97 3.61 -3.77
N LYS A 30 0.42 2.51 -4.29
CA LYS A 30 -0.98 2.15 -4.04
C LYS A 30 -1.06 1.65 -2.61
N ALA A 31 -1.78 2.38 -1.75
CA ALA A 31 -1.98 1.99 -0.36
C ALA A 31 -2.54 0.57 -0.30
N SER A 32 -2.00 -0.25 0.62
CA SER A 32 -2.45 -1.64 0.78
C SER A 32 -3.96 -1.67 1.07
N PRO A 33 -4.75 -2.50 0.36
CA PRO A 33 -6.19 -2.64 0.62
C PRO A 33 -6.51 -2.97 2.09
N ALA A 34 -5.64 -3.75 2.74
CA ALA A 34 -5.76 -4.06 4.16
C ALA A 34 -5.61 -2.81 5.06
N ARG A 35 -4.73 -1.87 4.69
CA ARG A 35 -4.56 -0.59 5.39
C ARG A 35 -5.81 0.26 5.26
N THR A 36 -6.42 0.30 4.08
CA THR A 36 -7.67 1.05 3.83
C THR A 36 -8.83 0.48 4.63
N ILE A 37 -8.98 -0.85 4.67
CA ILE A 37 -10.01 -1.53 5.46
C ILE A 37 -9.83 -1.25 6.95
N ALA A 38 -8.61 -1.39 7.46
CA ALA A 38 -8.32 -1.11 8.86
C ALA A 38 -8.57 0.36 9.23
N LYS A 39 -8.13 1.33 8.41
CA LYS A 39 -8.47 2.76 8.58
C LYS A 39 -9.98 2.98 8.64
N THR A 40 -10.73 2.28 7.78
CA THR A 40 -12.20 2.39 7.73
C THR A 40 -12.84 1.85 9.01
N ILE A 41 -12.40 0.69 9.50
CA ILE A 41 -12.91 0.09 10.73
C ILE A 41 -12.59 0.97 11.94
N SER A 42 -11.36 1.48 12.05
CA SER A 42 -10.97 2.42 13.11
C SER A 42 -11.87 3.66 13.13
N TRP A 43 -12.13 4.26 11.97
CA TRP A 43 -13.03 5.41 11.86
C TRP A 43 -14.48 5.07 12.25
N ARG A 44 -14.97 3.88 11.87
CA ARG A 44 -16.33 3.43 12.21
C ARG A 44 -16.52 3.26 13.71
N ILE A 45 -15.54 2.67 14.41
CA ILE A 45 -15.60 2.48 15.87
C ILE A 45 -15.68 3.85 16.57
N ILE A 46 -14.80 4.79 16.19
CA ILE A 46 -14.80 6.15 16.75
C ILE A 46 -16.16 6.82 16.53
N ALA A 47 -16.67 6.81 15.30
CA ALA A 47 -17.94 7.43 14.96
C ALA A 47 -19.12 6.81 15.74
N SER A 48 -19.17 5.48 15.87
CA SER A 48 -20.22 4.79 16.63
C SER A 48 -20.20 5.15 18.11
N ILE A 49 -19.01 5.22 18.73
CA ILE A 49 -18.87 5.63 20.12
C ILE A 49 -19.33 7.08 20.30
N THR A 50 -18.97 7.96 19.37
CA THR A 50 -19.33 9.38 19.46
C THR A 50 -20.85 9.56 19.43
N THR A 51 -21.52 8.90 18.48
CA THR A 51 -22.99 8.91 18.37
C THR A 51 -23.66 8.33 19.62
N PHE A 52 -23.12 7.23 20.17
CA PHE A 52 -23.65 6.63 21.39
C PHE A 52 -23.57 7.59 22.58
N VAL A 53 -22.43 8.30 22.74
CA VAL A 53 -22.26 9.30 23.82
C VAL A 53 -23.26 10.44 23.68
N ILE A 54 -23.47 10.96 22.47
CA ILE A 54 -24.48 12.01 22.22
C ILE A 54 -25.88 11.51 22.59
N PHE A 55 -26.25 10.31 22.13
CA PHE A 55 -27.55 9.72 22.41
C PHE A 55 -27.77 9.49 23.90
N TYR A 56 -26.76 8.98 24.61
CA TYR A 56 -26.81 8.74 26.05
C TYR A 56 -27.00 10.04 26.84
N ILE A 57 -26.24 11.09 26.51
CA ILE A 57 -26.37 12.40 27.16
C ILE A 57 -27.77 12.99 26.87
N THR A 58 -28.26 12.85 25.64
CA THR A 58 -29.50 13.52 25.19
C THR A 58 -30.79 12.82 25.66
N THR A 59 -30.78 11.50 25.84
CA THR A 59 -32.01 10.70 26.09
C THR A 59 -32.60 10.87 27.50
N GLY A 60 -31.84 11.37 28.48
CA GLY A 60 -32.25 11.37 29.89
C GLY A 60 -32.74 12.70 30.47
N GLN A 61 -32.66 13.82 29.74
CA GLN A 61 -32.89 15.15 30.33
C GLN A 61 -33.66 16.08 29.38
N LYS A 62 -34.46 17.00 29.93
CA LYS A 62 -34.96 18.18 29.19
C LYS A 62 -33.80 19.17 29.03
N ILE A 63 -32.89 18.87 28.12
CA ILE A 63 -31.65 19.63 27.95
C ILE A 63 -31.94 20.93 27.20
N ALA A 64 -31.48 22.06 27.73
CA ALA A 64 -31.57 23.34 27.06
C ALA A 64 -30.76 23.33 25.75
N ALA A 65 -31.27 23.99 24.71
CA ALA A 65 -30.64 24.04 23.38
C ALA A 65 -29.17 24.52 23.43
N ALA A 66 -28.82 25.40 24.37
CA ALA A 66 -27.45 25.86 24.59
C ALA A 66 -26.50 24.74 25.03
N VAL A 67 -26.97 23.80 25.86
CA VAL A 67 -26.18 22.65 26.32
C VAL A 67 -26.02 21.63 25.18
N ILE A 68 -27.06 21.42 24.38
CA ILE A 68 -26.98 20.57 23.17
C ILE A 68 -25.95 21.16 22.19
N GLY A 69 -26.03 22.47 21.90
CA GLY A 69 -25.09 23.15 21.02
C GLY A 69 -23.65 23.09 21.51
N GLY A 70 -23.42 23.30 22.82
CA GLY A 70 -22.10 23.16 23.44
C GLY A 70 -21.54 21.73 23.32
N THR A 71 -22.39 20.72 23.50
CA THR A 71 -21.99 19.30 23.38
C THR A 71 -21.57 18.97 21.95
N VAL A 72 -22.32 19.43 20.94
CA VAL A 72 -22.00 19.25 19.51
C VAL A 72 -20.71 19.97 19.12
N ALA A 73 -20.46 21.18 19.65
CA ALA A 73 -19.22 21.91 19.39
C ALA A 73 -18.00 21.20 19.97
N VAL A 74 -18.08 20.73 21.22
CA VAL A 74 -17.01 19.94 21.86
C VAL A 74 -16.77 18.64 21.09
N GLU A 75 -17.83 17.98 20.62
CA GLU A 75 -17.74 16.77 19.81
C GLU A 75 -17.02 17.01 18.49
N ALA A 76 -17.33 18.10 17.78
CA ALA A 76 -16.66 18.47 16.54
C ALA A 76 -15.14 18.69 16.76
N VAL A 77 -14.77 19.39 17.83
CA VAL A 77 -13.36 19.58 18.22
C VAL A 77 -12.71 18.26 18.60
N ALA A 78 -13.40 17.41 19.38
CA ALA A 78 -12.91 16.09 19.77
C ALA A 78 -12.65 15.20 18.54
N LYS A 79 -13.56 15.22 17.54
CA LYS A 79 -13.37 14.51 16.26
C LYS A 79 -12.15 15.01 15.49
N MET A 80 -11.87 16.31 15.49
CA MET A 80 -10.66 16.85 14.87
C MET A 80 -9.39 16.34 15.55
N VAL A 81 -9.35 16.36 16.89
CA VAL A 81 -8.22 15.85 17.67
C VAL A 81 -8.02 14.35 17.44
N ILE A 82 -9.11 13.56 17.49
CA ILE A 82 -9.05 12.12 17.25
C ILE A 82 -8.61 11.81 15.82
N TYR A 83 -9.09 12.55 14.82
CA TYR A 83 -8.67 12.37 13.43
C TYR A 83 -7.17 12.64 13.27
N PHE A 84 -6.66 13.71 13.87
CA PHE A 84 -5.24 14.04 13.85
C PHE A 84 -4.39 12.92 14.49
N LEU A 85 -4.78 12.45 15.68
CA LEU A 85 -4.10 11.34 16.35
C LEU A 85 -4.21 10.05 15.55
N HIS A 86 -5.37 9.78 14.94
CA HIS A 86 -5.58 8.61 14.09
C HIS A 86 -4.62 8.62 12.90
N GLU A 87 -4.46 9.73 12.19
CA GLU A 87 -3.52 9.80 11.07
C GLU A 87 -2.06 9.68 11.55
N ARG A 88 -1.71 10.27 12.70
CA ARG A 88 -0.37 10.17 13.28
C ARG A 88 -0.01 8.76 13.75
N LEU A 89 -0.95 8.06 14.38
CA LEU A 89 -0.82 6.64 14.73
C LEU A 89 -0.66 5.79 13.47
N TRP A 90 -1.44 6.06 12.43
CA TRP A 90 -1.34 5.36 11.14
C TRP A 90 -0.05 5.62 10.37
N GLU A 91 0.63 6.73 10.64
CA GLU A 91 1.92 7.05 10.07
C GLU A 91 3.05 6.20 10.67
N ASN A 92 3.00 6.01 11.99
CA ASN A 92 3.93 5.18 12.76
C ASN A 92 3.77 3.68 12.48
N VAL A 93 2.58 3.24 12.06
CA VAL A 93 2.34 1.87 11.62
C VAL A 93 2.98 1.64 10.25
N ASN A 94 4.15 1.01 10.23
CA ASN A 94 4.85 0.61 8.98
C ASN A 94 4.19 -0.57 8.24
N TRP A 95 3.12 -1.14 8.79
CA TRP A 95 2.44 -2.30 8.22
C TRP A 95 1.74 -1.97 6.90
N GLY A 96 2.00 -2.78 5.87
CA GLY A 96 1.34 -2.67 4.57
C GLY A 96 1.92 -1.62 3.61
N LYS A 97 2.97 -0.87 3.98
CA LYS A 97 3.65 0.07 3.05
C LYS A 97 4.26 -0.61 1.82
N TYR A 98 4.63 -1.90 1.91
CA TYR A 98 5.33 -2.63 0.84
C TYR A 98 4.62 -3.91 0.37
N TRP A 99 3.35 -4.14 0.74
CA TRP A 99 2.66 -5.40 0.45
C TRP A 99 2.56 -5.70 -1.06
N MET A 100 2.29 -4.67 -1.88
CA MET A 100 2.25 -4.82 -3.34
C MET A 100 3.66 -4.91 -3.98
N ARG A 101 4.71 -4.40 -3.29
CA ARG A 101 6.11 -4.45 -3.73
C ARG A 101 6.64 -5.89 -3.77
N TYR A 102 6.35 -6.73 -2.78
CA TYR A 102 6.85 -8.12 -2.77
C TYR A 102 6.23 -8.99 -3.87
N GLY A 103 4.96 -8.79 -4.20
CA GLY A 103 4.26 -9.60 -5.22
C GLY A 103 4.83 -9.40 -6.63
N LEU A 104 5.07 -8.14 -7.02
CA LEU A 104 5.65 -7.79 -8.33
C LEU A 104 7.12 -8.20 -8.41
N LEU A 105 7.91 -7.88 -7.38
CA LEU A 105 9.32 -8.26 -7.29
C LEU A 105 9.51 -9.77 -7.39
N ARG A 106 8.64 -10.56 -6.74
CA ARG A 106 8.65 -12.02 -6.86
C ARG A 106 8.43 -12.48 -8.30
N ARG A 107 7.46 -11.90 -9.01
CA ARG A 107 7.19 -12.25 -10.43
C ARG A 107 8.37 -11.88 -11.34
N ILE A 108 8.96 -10.70 -11.17
CA ILE A 108 10.12 -10.25 -11.96
C ILE A 108 11.33 -11.16 -11.70
N LYS A 109 11.65 -11.42 -10.42
CA LYS A 109 12.76 -12.30 -10.00
C LYS A 109 12.61 -13.71 -10.61
N LEU A 110 11.42 -14.29 -10.57
CA LEU A 110 11.15 -15.61 -11.15
C LEU A 110 11.32 -15.62 -12.67
N ASN A 111 10.86 -14.58 -13.38
CA ASN A 111 11.03 -14.48 -14.83
C ASN A 111 12.52 -14.40 -15.22
N ILE A 112 13.33 -13.61 -14.51
CA ILE A 112 14.78 -13.50 -14.75
C ILE A 112 15.47 -14.85 -14.51
N ILE A 113 15.16 -15.54 -13.40
CA ILE A 113 15.72 -16.85 -13.08
C ILE A 113 15.37 -17.87 -14.18
N LYS A 114 14.11 -17.88 -14.63
CA LYS A 114 13.64 -18.78 -15.70
C LYS A 114 14.37 -18.53 -17.02
N GLN A 115 14.61 -17.26 -17.38
CA GLN A 115 15.39 -16.88 -18.57
C GLN A 115 16.85 -17.32 -18.46
N ARG A 116 17.52 -17.06 -17.33
CA ARG A 116 18.90 -17.50 -17.09
C ARG A 116 19.05 -19.03 -17.18
N ARG A 117 18.09 -19.78 -16.62
CA ARG A 117 18.07 -21.26 -16.72
C ARG A 117 17.95 -21.72 -18.18
N LYS A 118 17.03 -21.13 -18.95
CA LYS A 118 16.89 -21.44 -20.39
C LYS A 118 18.18 -21.17 -21.18
N LEU A 119 18.80 -20.01 -20.97
CA LEU A 119 20.07 -19.65 -21.61
C LEU A 119 21.20 -20.63 -21.27
N LYS A 120 21.31 -21.05 -20.00
CA LYS A 120 22.30 -22.07 -19.59
C LYS A 120 22.08 -23.41 -20.30
N ILE A 121 20.81 -23.85 -20.43
CA ILE A 121 20.46 -25.10 -21.13
C ILE A 121 20.79 -24.98 -22.62
N GLU A 122 20.44 -23.87 -23.26
CA GLU A 122 20.72 -23.64 -24.67
C GLU A 122 22.22 -23.57 -24.97
N LYS A 123 23.00 -22.87 -24.13
CA LYS A 123 24.48 -22.88 -24.21
C LYS A 123 25.05 -24.29 -24.07
N LYS A 124 24.57 -25.09 -23.10
CA LYS A 124 24.99 -26.49 -22.94
C LYS A 124 24.65 -27.35 -24.16
N LYS A 125 23.47 -27.18 -24.76
CA LYS A 125 23.06 -27.89 -25.99
C LYS A 125 23.98 -27.54 -27.16
N LYS A 126 24.24 -26.25 -27.40
CA LYS A 126 25.15 -25.76 -28.46
C LYS A 126 26.58 -26.30 -28.27
N LEU A 127 27.08 -26.31 -27.03
CA LEU A 127 28.40 -26.85 -26.71
C LEU A 127 28.50 -28.36 -26.99
N LYS A 128 27.45 -29.14 -26.65
CA LYS A 128 27.40 -30.58 -26.95
C LYS A 128 27.30 -30.86 -28.45
N ALA A 129 26.53 -30.08 -29.20
CA ALA A 129 26.43 -30.21 -30.66
C ALA A 129 27.77 -29.92 -31.34
N LYS A 130 28.48 -28.86 -30.90
CA LYS A 130 29.81 -28.51 -31.42
C LYS A 130 30.90 -29.55 -31.12
N LYS A 131 30.74 -30.39 -30.09
CA LYS A 131 31.66 -31.49 -29.76
C LYS A 131 31.37 -32.80 -30.52
N ARG A 132 30.24 -32.87 -31.25
CA ARG A 132 29.81 -34.05 -32.01
C ARG A 132 30.08 -33.91 -33.51
N HIS A 133 30.42 -32.71 -33.96
CA HIS A 133 31.01 -32.42 -35.26
C HIS A 133 32.51 -32.23 -35.06
#